data_AF-A0A847VLG7-F1
#
_entry.id   AF-A0A847VLG7-F1
#
_cell.length_a   1.000
_cell.length_b   1.000
_cell.length_c   1.000
_cell.angle_alpha   90.00
_cell.angle_beta   90.00
_cell.angle_gamma   90.00
#
_symmetry.space_group_name_H-M   'P 1'
#
loop_
_entity.id
_entity.type
_entity.pdbx_description
1 polymer ?
#
loop_
_entity_poly.entity_id
_entity_poly.type
_entity_poly.pdbx_seq_one_letter_code
_entity_poly.pdbx_strand_id
1 'polypeptide(L)'
;YNALHGGIERWYEPLPAALVADPAWGALLTGLARAAEMLRGPARWFCEAHPFRIDTTGGIGRPTPEGAHRDGVDLVAVLLVARQGVKGGETRVFEADGPAGQRFTLAEPWNALLLDDARMIHETTPVQPLQPGRPGWRDTLVLTYRRGAFLGPDHA
;
A
#
# COMPACT_ATOMS: atom_id res chain seq x y z
N TYR A 1 7.97 -12.89 -4.21
CA TYR A 1 6.57 -12.41 -4.27
C TYR A 1 5.84 -12.89 -3.02
N ASN A 2 4.80 -12.17 -2.57
CA ASN A 2 3.97 -12.57 -1.43
C ASN A 2 3.54 -14.05 -1.57
N ALA A 3 4.10 -14.93 -0.74
CA ALA A 3 3.93 -16.38 -0.88
C ALA A 3 2.50 -16.85 -0.56
N LEU A 4 1.69 -16.02 0.08
CA LEU A 4 0.28 -16.29 0.38
C LEU A 4 -0.68 -15.82 -0.72
N HIS A 5 -0.25 -14.90 -1.60
CA HIS A 5 -1.14 -14.25 -2.57
C HIS A 5 -0.71 -14.34 -4.05
N GLY A 6 0.52 -14.79 -4.34
CA GLY A 6 1.02 -14.95 -5.70
C GLY A 6 0.33 -16.08 -6.50
N GLY A 7 0.25 -15.93 -7.82
CA GLY A 7 -0.30 -16.95 -8.72
C GLY A 7 -1.83 -17.01 -8.81
N ILE A 8 -2.55 -16.07 -8.19
CA ILE A 8 -4.01 -16.00 -8.23
C ILE A 8 -4.44 -14.63 -8.76
N GLU A 9 -5.16 -14.62 -9.87
CA GLU A 9 -5.84 -13.43 -10.36
C GLU A 9 -7.06 -13.13 -9.49
N ARG A 10 -7.23 -11.87 -9.12
CA ARG A 10 -8.37 -11.40 -8.33
C ARG A 10 -9.05 -10.26 -9.06
N TRP A 11 -10.36 -10.39 -9.20
CA TRP A 11 -11.21 -9.35 -9.76
C TRP A 11 -11.79 -8.53 -8.61
N TYR A 12 -11.60 -7.22 -8.69
CA TYR A 12 -12.16 -6.25 -7.76
C TYR A 12 -13.11 -5.32 -8.49
N GLU A 13 -13.99 -4.66 -7.74
CA GLU A 13 -14.79 -3.57 -8.28
C GLU A 13 -13.89 -2.45 -8.84
N PRO A 14 -14.26 -1.84 -9.97
CA PRO A 14 -13.51 -0.73 -10.52
C PRO A 14 -13.53 0.48 -9.57
N LEU A 15 -12.51 1.32 -9.67
CA LEU A 15 -12.50 2.60 -8.96
C LEU A 15 -13.71 3.44 -9.36
N PRO A 16 -14.32 4.20 -8.43
CA PRO A 16 -15.44 5.07 -8.75
C PRO A 16 -15.07 6.05 -9.87
N ALA A 17 -15.95 6.20 -10.87
CA ALA A 17 -15.69 7.08 -12.02
C ALA A 17 -15.40 8.53 -11.60
N ALA A 18 -16.06 9.02 -10.54
CA ALA A 18 -15.82 10.35 -9.99
C ALA A 18 -14.39 10.52 -9.44
N LEU A 19 -13.82 9.49 -8.82
CA LEU A 19 -12.43 9.52 -8.35
C LEU A 19 -11.46 9.57 -9.53
N VAL A 20 -11.70 8.71 -10.53
CA VAL A 20 -10.84 8.63 -11.72
C VAL A 20 -10.86 9.93 -12.54
N ALA A 21 -12.01 10.61 -12.56
CA ALA A 21 -12.19 11.88 -13.26
C ALA A 21 -11.68 13.11 -12.49
N ASP A 22 -11.33 12.97 -11.21
CA ASP A 22 -10.84 14.09 -10.40
C ASP A 22 -9.44 14.53 -10.87
N PRO A 23 -9.21 15.82 -11.19
CA PRO A 23 -7.88 16.31 -11.57
C PRO A 23 -6.79 16.04 -10.53
N ALA A 24 -7.13 16.04 -9.24
CA ALA A 24 -6.20 15.73 -8.16
C ALA A 24 -5.74 14.27 -8.20
N TRP A 25 -6.59 13.35 -8.67
CA TRP A 25 -6.24 11.95 -8.87
C TRP A 25 -5.13 11.81 -9.92
N GLY A 26 -5.31 12.41 -11.09
CA GLY A 26 -4.30 12.40 -12.15
C GLY A 26 -2.98 13.04 -11.72
N ALA A 27 -3.05 14.15 -10.97
CA ALA A 27 -1.88 14.83 -10.42
C ALA A 27 -1.12 13.96 -9.40
N LEU A 28 -1.84 13.27 -8.50
CA LEU A 28 -1.25 12.36 -7.52
C LEU A 28 -0.51 11.20 -8.19
N LEU A 29 -1.16 10.52 -9.14
CA LEU A 29 -0.56 9.40 -9.86
C LEU A 29 0.70 9.83 -10.63
N THR A 30 0.63 10.97 -11.32
CA THR A 30 1.76 11.47 -12.11
C THR A 30 2.90 11.96 -11.21
N GLY A 31 2.59 12.60 -10.08
CA GLY A 31 3.59 13.04 -9.11
C GLY A 31 4.39 11.89 -8.51
N LEU A 32 3.71 10.79 -8.18
CA LEU A 32 4.36 9.59 -7.64
C LEU A 32 5.09 8.77 -8.72
N ALA A 33 4.59 8.75 -9.96
CA ALA A 33 5.33 8.19 -11.09
C ALA A 33 6.68 8.88 -11.31
N ARG A 34 6.77 10.21 -11.08
CA ARG A 34 8.07 10.93 -11.11
C ARG A 34 9.04 10.43 -10.03
N ALA A 35 8.54 10.05 -8.85
CA ALA A 35 9.37 9.44 -7.82
C ALA A 35 9.89 8.06 -8.25
N ALA A 36 9.07 7.26 -8.93
CA ALA A 36 9.50 5.99 -9.52
C ALA A 36 10.57 6.21 -10.61
N GLU A 37 10.40 7.22 -11.45
CA GLU A 37 11.39 7.63 -12.45
C GLU A 37 12.71 8.11 -11.83
N MET A 38 12.67 8.89 -10.74
CA MET A 38 13.88 9.25 -10.00
C MET A 38 14.59 8.02 -9.41
N LEU A 39 13.83 6.99 -9.04
CA LEU A 39 14.36 5.78 -8.42
C LEU A 39 14.94 4.78 -9.42
N ARG A 40 14.38 4.68 -10.64
CA ARG A 40 14.72 3.64 -11.63
C ARG A 40 15.07 4.14 -13.03
N GLY A 41 14.99 5.44 -13.25
CA GLY A 41 15.14 6.06 -14.56
C GLY A 41 13.83 6.11 -15.37
N PRO A 42 13.88 6.76 -16.55
CA PRO A 42 12.73 6.95 -17.42
C PRO A 42 12.20 5.62 -17.96
N ALA A 43 10.88 5.41 -17.85
CA ALA A 43 10.21 4.23 -18.34
C ALA A 43 8.72 4.52 -18.61
N ARG A 44 8.06 3.61 -19.31
CA ARG A 44 6.60 3.52 -19.26
C ARG A 44 6.20 2.86 -17.94
N TRP A 45 5.56 3.64 -17.07
CA TRP A 45 5.10 3.21 -15.76
C TRP A 45 3.67 2.69 -15.82
N PHE A 46 3.45 1.52 -15.23
CA PHE A 46 2.16 0.88 -15.04
C PHE A 46 1.79 1.00 -13.58
N CYS A 47 0.62 1.57 -13.29
CA CYS A 47 0.19 1.86 -11.93
C CYS A 47 -1.09 1.11 -11.58
N GLU A 48 -1.06 0.35 -10.49
CA GLU A 48 -2.25 -0.26 -9.89
C GLU A 48 -2.60 0.50 -8.62
N ALA A 49 -3.91 0.70 -8.40
CA ALA A 49 -4.41 1.57 -7.34
C ALA A 49 -5.45 0.84 -6.50
N HIS A 50 -5.16 0.72 -5.20
CA HIS A 50 -5.97 -0.05 -4.26
C HIS A 50 -6.34 0.82 -3.05
N PRO A 51 -7.54 1.44 -3.06
CA PRO A 51 -8.12 2.01 -1.86
C PRO A 51 -8.59 0.88 -0.93
N PHE A 52 -8.13 0.93 0.31
CA PHE A 52 -8.50 -0.03 1.36
C PHE A 52 -9.12 0.71 2.54
N ARG A 53 -10.18 0.11 3.08
CA ARG A 53 -10.62 0.33 4.46
C ARG A 53 -10.43 -0.96 5.23
N ILE A 54 -9.74 -0.87 6.36
CA ILE A 54 -9.68 -1.94 7.35
C ILE A 54 -10.42 -1.44 8.57
N ASP A 55 -11.57 -2.04 8.88
CA ASP A 55 -12.34 -1.73 10.06
C ASP A 55 -12.10 -2.76 11.18
N THR A 56 -12.55 -2.42 12.38
CA THR A 56 -12.43 -3.26 13.58
C THR A 56 -13.73 -4.03 13.89
N THR A 57 -14.65 -4.12 12.93
CA THR A 57 -15.87 -4.91 13.07
C THR A 57 -15.46 -6.39 13.15
N GLY A 58 -15.88 -7.09 14.20
CA GLY A 58 -15.42 -8.47 14.45
C GLY A 58 -14.06 -8.58 15.16
N GLY A 59 -13.46 -7.47 15.60
CA GLY A 59 -12.30 -7.46 16.50
C GLY A 59 -11.04 -6.86 15.88
N ILE A 60 -10.06 -7.71 15.56
CA ILE A 60 -8.72 -7.27 15.13
C ILE A 60 -8.66 -7.23 13.59
N GLY A 61 -8.51 -6.05 13.01
CA GLY A 61 -8.27 -5.87 11.58
C GLY A 61 -6.80 -6.13 11.24
N ARG A 62 -6.51 -6.98 10.25
CA ARG A 62 -5.14 -7.39 9.87
C ARG A 62 -4.80 -6.89 8.46
N PRO A 63 -4.03 -5.81 8.32
CA PRO A 63 -3.63 -5.29 7.01
C PRO A 63 -2.72 -6.22 6.22
N THR A 64 -1.77 -6.86 6.90
CA THR A 64 -0.75 -7.71 6.28
C THR A 64 -0.73 -9.07 6.98
N PRO A 65 -1.72 -9.97 6.72
CA PRO A 65 -1.82 -11.25 7.41
C PRO A 65 -0.61 -12.17 7.16
N GLU A 66 0.10 -11.98 6.05
CA GLU A 66 1.35 -12.66 5.69
C GLU A 66 2.60 -12.22 6.47
N GLY A 67 2.54 -11.08 7.18
CA GLY A 67 3.71 -10.43 7.78
C GLY A 67 4.49 -9.56 6.79
N ALA A 68 5.77 -9.33 7.06
CA ALA A 68 6.62 -8.47 6.22
C ALA A 68 6.80 -9.05 4.81
N HIS A 69 6.50 -8.25 3.79
CA HIS A 69 6.49 -8.69 2.40
C HIS A 69 6.96 -7.61 1.42
N ARG A 70 7.04 -8.01 0.15
CA ARG A 70 7.19 -7.17 -1.04
C ARG A 70 5.98 -7.35 -1.96
N ASP A 71 5.65 -6.31 -2.68
CA ASP A 71 4.54 -6.32 -3.64
C ASP A 71 4.94 -6.90 -5.01
N GLY A 72 6.23 -6.95 -5.33
CA GLY A 72 6.74 -7.46 -6.61
C GLY A 72 6.79 -6.40 -7.70
N VAL A 73 6.94 -5.14 -7.33
CA VAL A 73 6.95 -3.98 -8.24
C VAL A 73 8.24 -3.16 -8.08
N ASP A 74 8.35 -2.00 -8.70
CA ASP A 74 9.55 -1.15 -8.58
C ASP A 74 9.42 -0.14 -7.43
N LEU A 75 8.24 0.50 -7.29
CA LEU A 75 7.93 1.44 -6.23
C LEU A 75 6.54 1.13 -5.65
N VAL A 76 6.43 1.14 -4.32
CA VAL A 76 5.14 1.10 -3.60
C VAL A 76 4.95 2.42 -2.87
N ALA A 77 3.77 3.02 -2.97
CA ALA A 77 3.37 4.18 -2.21
C ALA A 77 2.15 3.84 -1.34
N VAL A 78 2.32 3.90 -0.02
CA VAL A 78 1.22 3.72 0.95
C VAL A 78 0.87 5.08 1.54
N LEU A 79 -0.31 5.58 1.19
CA LEU A 79 -0.84 6.85 1.68
C LEU A 79 -1.90 6.59 2.75
N LEU A 80 -1.79 7.27 3.89
CA LEU A 80 -2.89 7.31 4.85
C LEU A 80 -3.97 8.26 4.33
N VAL A 81 -5.19 7.78 4.11
CA VAL A 81 -6.32 8.62 3.73
C VAL A 81 -7.04 9.13 4.97
N ALA A 82 -7.37 8.21 5.88
CA ALA A 82 -8.00 8.53 7.15
C ALA A 82 -7.73 7.43 8.17
N ARG A 83 -7.81 7.76 9.44
CA ARG A 83 -7.91 6.78 10.53
C ARG A 83 -8.80 7.34 11.62
N GLN A 84 -9.62 6.51 12.22
CA GLN A 84 -10.53 6.94 13.28
C GLN A 84 -10.70 5.84 14.32
N GLY A 85 -10.63 6.21 15.59
CA GLY A 85 -10.99 5.31 16.69
C GLY A 85 -10.16 4.03 16.78
N VAL A 86 -8.92 4.02 16.26
CA VAL A 86 -8.05 2.84 16.25
C VAL A 86 -6.67 3.09 16.85
N LYS A 87 -6.19 2.10 17.60
CA LYS A 87 -4.77 1.94 17.98
C LYS A 87 -4.11 0.86 17.11
N GLY A 88 -2.78 0.80 17.11
CA GLY A 88 -2.03 -0.04 16.18
C GLY A 88 -1.95 0.58 14.79
N GLY A 89 -1.79 -0.24 13.76
CA GLY A 89 -1.49 0.24 12.41
C GLY A 89 -0.09 0.87 12.30
N GLU A 90 0.84 0.47 13.17
CA GLU A 90 2.26 0.79 13.06
C GLU A 90 2.82 0.14 11.79
N THR A 91 3.47 0.94 10.97
CA THR A 91 4.22 0.52 9.79
C THR A 91 5.64 0.13 10.22
N ARG A 92 6.11 -0.98 9.67
CA ARG A 92 7.48 -1.45 9.87
C ARG A 92 8.10 -1.70 8.50
N VAL A 93 9.30 -1.18 8.31
CA VAL A 93 10.06 -1.31 7.06
C VAL A 93 11.42 -1.86 7.40
N PHE A 94 11.86 -2.88 6.67
CA PHE A 94 13.14 -3.55 6.88
C PHE A 94 13.91 -3.60 5.56
N GLU A 95 15.23 -3.50 5.64
CA GLU A 95 16.07 -3.91 4.52
C GLU A 95 15.86 -5.39 4.25
N ALA A 96 15.69 -5.76 2.99
CA ALA A 96 15.39 -7.14 2.67
C ALA A 96 16.61 -8.07 2.80
N ASP A 97 17.81 -7.52 2.65
CA ASP A 97 19.09 -8.24 2.71
C ASP A 97 19.95 -7.79 3.91
N GLY A 98 19.33 -7.17 4.92
CA GLY A 98 20.03 -6.57 6.06
C GLY A 98 19.21 -6.54 7.35
N PRO A 99 19.85 -6.28 8.50
CA PRO A 99 19.17 -6.26 9.80
C PRO A 99 18.49 -4.91 10.10
N ALA A 100 18.71 -3.88 9.27
CA ALA A 100 18.22 -2.54 9.53
C ALA A 100 16.70 -2.45 9.31
N GLY A 101 16.03 -1.69 10.16
CA GLY A 101 14.60 -1.43 10.02
C GLY A 101 14.14 -0.22 10.82
N GLN A 102 12.97 0.28 10.45
CA GLN A 102 12.32 1.42 11.07
C GLN A 102 10.88 1.09 11.41
N ARG A 103 10.37 1.73 12.46
CA ARG A 103 8.98 1.61 12.90
C ARG A 103 8.42 2.99 13.13
N PHE A 104 7.26 3.24 12.57
CA PHE A 104 6.54 4.50 12.73
C PHE A 104 5.07 4.29 12.44
N THR A 105 4.25 5.24 12.84
CA THR A 105 2.82 5.21 12.56
C THR A 105 2.47 6.37 11.66
N LEU A 106 1.90 6.09 10.48
CA LEU A 106 1.23 7.12 9.70
C LEU A 106 0.01 7.59 10.52
N ALA A 107 0.04 8.86 10.95
CA ALA A 107 -0.95 9.44 11.85
C ALA A 107 -1.81 10.51 11.16
N GLU A 108 -1.18 11.34 10.34
CA GLU A 108 -1.84 12.46 9.66
C GLU A 108 -2.29 12.08 8.24
N PRO A 109 -3.50 12.49 7.81
CA PRO A 109 -3.95 12.29 6.44
C PRO A 109 -2.93 12.76 5.42
N TRP A 110 -2.83 12.01 4.32
CA TRP A 110 -1.93 12.24 3.19
C TRP A 110 -0.43 12.12 3.52
N ASN A 111 -0.07 11.64 4.71
CA ASN A 111 1.28 11.14 4.93
C ASN A 111 1.50 9.89 4.07
N ALA A 112 2.63 9.87 3.36
CA ALA A 112 2.96 8.83 2.41
C ALA A 112 4.26 8.14 2.80
N LEU A 113 4.25 6.82 2.74
CA LEU A 113 5.44 5.98 2.73
C LEU A 113 5.73 5.58 1.29
N LEU A 114 6.94 5.91 0.81
CA LEU A 114 7.45 5.44 -0.49
C LEU A 114 8.52 4.37 -0.26
N LEU A 115 8.38 3.23 -0.94
CA LEU A 115 9.24 2.07 -0.78
C LEU A 115 9.88 1.68 -2.11
N ASP A 116 11.20 1.57 -2.09
CA ASP A 116 11.93 0.76 -3.06
C ASP A 116 11.64 -0.71 -2.76
N ASP A 117 10.67 -1.29 -3.47
CA ASP A 117 10.14 -2.64 -3.20
C ASP A 117 11.18 -3.74 -3.51
N ALA A 118 12.22 -3.44 -4.31
CA ALA A 118 13.31 -4.37 -4.56
C ALA A 118 14.30 -4.45 -3.39
N ARG A 119 14.35 -3.43 -2.52
CA ARG A 119 15.31 -3.33 -1.41
C ARG A 119 14.68 -3.46 -0.04
N MET A 120 13.38 -3.19 0.07
CA MET A 120 12.67 -3.13 1.34
C MET A 120 11.59 -4.19 1.41
N ILE A 121 11.35 -4.72 2.61
CA ILE A 121 10.12 -5.42 2.96
C ILE A 121 9.36 -4.60 3.99
N HIS A 122 8.04 -4.70 4.00
CA HIS A 122 7.22 -3.93 4.92
C HIS A 122 6.03 -4.71 5.46
N GLU A 123 5.58 -4.33 6.64
CA GLU A 123 4.32 -4.80 7.23
C GLU A 123 3.59 -3.65 7.91
N THR A 124 2.29 -3.85 8.15
CA THR A 124 1.51 -2.98 9.04
C THR A 124 0.88 -3.82 10.14
N THR A 125 1.18 -3.48 11.38
CA THR A 125 0.62 -4.18 12.54
C THR A 125 -0.91 -4.11 12.54
N PRO A 126 -1.58 -5.10 13.17
CA PRO A 126 -3.04 -5.08 13.25
C PRO A 126 -3.59 -3.79 13.88
N VAL A 127 -4.79 -3.40 13.45
CA VAL A 127 -5.55 -2.31 14.04
C VAL A 127 -6.58 -2.85 15.03
N GLN A 128 -6.77 -2.13 16.14
CA GLN A 128 -7.72 -2.47 17.19
C GLN A 128 -8.56 -1.26 17.55
N PRO A 129 -9.82 -1.44 17.98
CA PRO A 129 -10.64 -0.33 18.41
C PRO A 129 -10.01 0.32 19.64
N LEU A 130 -10.01 1.64 19.68
CA LEU A 130 -9.48 2.41 20.79
C LEU A 130 -10.36 2.23 22.04
N GLN A 131 -11.67 2.08 21.84
CA GLN A 131 -12.65 1.79 22.88
C GLN A 131 -13.45 0.53 22.50
N PRO A 132 -13.58 -0.47 23.39
CA PRO A 132 -14.40 -1.65 23.14
C PRO A 132 -15.84 -1.27 22.76
N GLY A 133 -16.38 -1.93 21.73
CA GLY A 133 -17.75 -1.69 21.25
C GLY A 133 -17.95 -0.39 20.45
N ARG A 134 -16.89 0.40 20.20
CA ARG A 134 -16.95 1.55 19.28
C ARG A 134 -16.35 1.18 17.92
N PRO A 135 -16.90 1.70 16.81
CA PRO A 135 -16.32 1.48 15.48
C PRO A 135 -14.97 2.19 15.37
N GLY A 136 -14.03 1.54 14.69
CA GLY A 136 -12.75 2.11 14.31
C GLY A 136 -12.32 1.60 12.95
N TRP A 137 -11.56 2.41 12.21
CA TRP A 137 -11.03 2.03 10.91
C TRP A 137 -9.72 2.75 10.57
N ARG A 138 -9.03 2.19 9.58
CA ARG A 138 -7.87 2.78 8.91
C ARG A 138 -8.07 2.66 7.39
N ASP A 139 -8.04 3.80 6.73
CA ASP A 139 -8.15 3.94 5.28
C ASP A 139 -6.79 4.25 4.69
N THR A 140 -6.39 3.46 3.70
CA THR A 140 -5.16 3.69 2.94
C THR A 140 -5.41 3.63 1.46
N LEU A 141 -4.63 4.40 0.72
CA LEU A 141 -4.48 4.23 -0.71
C LEU A 141 -3.10 3.63 -0.95
N VAL A 142 -3.07 2.41 -1.50
CA VAL A 142 -1.83 1.78 -1.97
C VAL A 142 -1.74 1.97 -3.48
N LEU A 143 -0.65 2.59 -3.93
CA LEU A 143 -0.33 2.75 -5.34
C LEU A 143 0.97 2.01 -5.62
N THR A 144 0.94 1.09 -6.58
CA THR A 144 2.13 0.36 -7.01
C THR A 144 2.55 0.86 -8.38
N TYR A 145 3.85 0.91 -8.64
CA TYR A 145 4.41 1.32 -9.93
C TYR A 145 5.39 0.27 -10.41
N ARG A 146 5.16 -0.23 -11.62
CA ARG A 146 6.04 -1.21 -12.28
C ARG A 146 6.42 -0.73 -13.67
N ARG A 147 7.69 -0.88 -14.04
CA ARG A 147 8.16 -0.52 -15.38
C ARG A 147 7.76 -1.57 -16.40
N GLY A 148 7.32 -1.13 -17.58
CA GLY A 148 7.13 -1.98 -18.75
C GLY A 148 5.83 -2.79 -18.80
N ALA A 149 5.28 -3.22 -17.67
CA ALA A 149 3.99 -3.93 -17.61
C ALA A 149 3.37 -3.95 -16.19
N PHE A 150 2.06 -4.22 -16.09
CA PHE A 150 1.39 -4.59 -14.83
C PHE A 150 1.93 -5.90 -14.25
N LEU A 151 1.73 -6.12 -12.95
CA LEU A 151 2.05 -7.41 -12.36
C LEU A 151 1.01 -8.44 -12.85
N GLY A 152 1.48 -9.58 -13.35
CA GLY A 152 0.62 -10.62 -13.89
C GLY A 152 1.32 -11.97 -13.85
N PRO A 153 0.59 -13.07 -14.09
CA PRO A 153 1.23 -14.36 -14.31
C PRO A 153 2.28 -14.23 -15.41
N ASP A 154 3.44 -14.88 -15.24
CA ASP A 154 4.40 -14.98 -16.33
C ASP A 154 3.70 -15.62 -17.52
N HIS A 155 3.43 -14.83 -18.56
CA HIS A 155 3.04 -15.37 -19.85
C HIS A 155 4.30 -15.98 -20.45
N ALA A 156 4.48 -17.29 -20.20
CA ALA A 156 5.47 -18.12 -20.88
C ALA A 156 5.23 -18.13 -22.40
#